data_AF-U2B0B5-F1
#
_entry.id   AF-U2B0B5-F1
#
_cell.length_a   1.000
_cell.length_b   1.000
_cell.length_c   1.000
_cell.angle_alpha   90.00
_cell.angle_beta   90.00
_cell.angle_gamma   90.00
#
_symmetry.space_group_name_H-M   'P 1'
#
loop_
_entity.id
_entity.type
_entity.pdbx_description
1 polymer ?
#
loop_
_entity_poly.entity_id
_entity_poly.type
_entity_poly.pdbx_seq_one_letter_code
_entity_poly.pdbx_strand_id
1 'polypeptide(L)'
;ARQPDDSYLALREFWVDYSGLTAYPGERLRFGRQRLRSDDGTWWDTNIEALHWRFDSTLLQADIGVAERFSEYRTDLDELAPEDEDRRHYFAGLAYQWTPGHRIGAKLHHSRDDGSLPSVGERIDELSKRHTGDLTWFGLHADGGFFARNSRNRLNYWAQMTWLKGDTDQLQQQVIGDERVASGSRSQDVDAWAVDLGLRYSLDEHWKIGAAYARGSGGGDEDESRQFMQTGLHSNRANFTGVESRLHRFGEAFRGELSNLQVASAFSSWQLGQDYDASLVYHRLWRVDGDQDIGDSGVDAPLVTGEKDVGQEVDLVLTRYFKQGLLPASVAERLDERSALVRLRGGVFLPGDAYGRGTDSVMHRAFVDFIWRF
;
A
#
# COMPACT_ATOMS: atom_id res chain seq x y z
N ALA A 1 -13.01 -21.68 -5.46
CA ALA A 1 -12.45 -20.90 -4.34
C ALA A 1 -10.99 -20.63 -4.66
N ARG A 2 -10.57 -19.36 -4.57
CA ARG A 2 -9.18 -18.94 -4.84
C ARG A 2 -8.33 -19.30 -3.62
N GLN A 3 -7.95 -20.57 -3.50
CA GLN A 3 -7.20 -21.08 -2.37
C GLN A 3 -5.75 -21.36 -2.78
N PRO A 4 -4.76 -20.70 -2.15
CA PRO A 4 -3.36 -20.97 -2.47
C PRO A 4 -2.92 -22.34 -1.94
N ASP A 5 -1.99 -22.96 -2.65
CA ASP A 5 -1.33 -24.19 -2.22
C ASP A 5 -0.15 -23.87 -1.28
N ASP A 6 0.22 -24.84 -0.45
CA ASP A 6 1.41 -24.76 0.43
C ASP A 6 2.72 -24.61 -0.37
N SER A 7 2.73 -24.98 -1.66
CA SER A 7 3.91 -24.95 -2.52
C SER A 7 3.53 -24.65 -3.96
N TYR A 8 4.21 -23.69 -4.58
CA TYR A 8 3.94 -23.26 -5.95
C TYR A 8 5.20 -22.72 -6.64
N LEU A 9 5.16 -22.63 -7.96
CA LEU A 9 6.14 -21.90 -8.76
C LEU A 9 5.51 -20.61 -9.28
N ALA A 10 6.31 -19.54 -9.37
CA ALA A 10 5.82 -18.25 -9.87
C ALA A 10 6.84 -17.50 -10.73
N LEU A 11 6.36 -16.86 -11.79
CA LEU A 11 7.17 -15.94 -12.59
C LEU A 11 7.02 -14.51 -12.05
N ARG A 12 7.95 -14.10 -11.17
CA ARG A 12 7.83 -12.85 -10.40
C ARG A 12 8.03 -11.58 -11.22
N GLU A 13 8.98 -11.58 -12.14
CA GLU A 13 9.29 -10.45 -13.03
C GLU A 13 9.81 -10.99 -14.36
N PHE A 14 9.40 -10.37 -15.46
CA PHE A 14 9.88 -10.63 -16.81
C PHE A 14 9.62 -9.39 -17.66
N TRP A 15 10.66 -8.75 -18.14
CA TRP A 15 10.55 -7.46 -18.81
C TRP A 15 11.73 -7.16 -19.71
N VAL A 16 11.54 -6.19 -20.60
CA VAL A 16 12.60 -5.56 -21.40
C VAL A 16 12.67 -4.08 -21.01
N ASP A 17 13.88 -3.53 -20.98
CA ASP A 17 14.16 -2.15 -20.57
C ASP A 17 15.00 -1.45 -21.65
N TYR A 18 14.59 -0.24 -22.01
CA TYR A 18 15.26 0.61 -22.99
C TYR A 18 15.57 1.98 -22.37
N SER A 19 16.86 2.29 -22.23
CA SER A 19 17.37 3.53 -21.63
C SER A 19 18.03 4.45 -22.67
N GLY A 20 17.52 4.45 -23.90
CA GLY A 20 18.11 5.16 -25.04
C GLY A 20 17.21 6.24 -25.65
N LEU A 21 16.12 6.63 -24.99
CA LEU A 21 15.28 7.74 -25.47
C LEU A 21 15.99 9.08 -25.23
N THR A 22 16.75 9.17 -24.13
CA THR A 22 17.58 10.33 -23.78
C THR A 22 18.99 9.88 -23.34
N ALA A 23 19.90 10.84 -23.14
CA ALA A 23 21.23 10.58 -22.58
C ALA A 23 21.23 10.51 -21.03
N TYR A 24 20.08 10.70 -20.38
CA TYR A 24 20.00 10.67 -18.91
C TYR A 24 20.05 9.23 -18.40
N PRO A 25 21.00 8.87 -17.53
CA PRO A 25 21.14 7.48 -17.06
C PRO A 25 19.97 7.01 -16.17
N GLY A 26 19.22 7.94 -15.58
CA GLY A 26 18.01 7.64 -14.80
C GLY A 26 16.73 7.63 -15.64
N GLU A 27 16.83 7.82 -16.96
CA GLU A 27 15.71 7.71 -17.88
C GLU A 27 15.62 6.30 -18.48
N ARG A 28 14.42 5.71 -18.45
CA ARG A 28 14.18 4.38 -19.00
C ARG A 28 12.71 4.14 -19.31
N LEU A 29 12.47 3.33 -20.33
CA LEU A 29 11.17 2.75 -20.67
C LEU A 29 11.22 1.24 -20.43
N ARG A 30 10.33 0.71 -19.59
CA ARG A 30 10.25 -0.71 -19.26
C ARG A 30 8.90 -1.31 -19.64
N PHE A 31 8.92 -2.47 -20.30
CA PHE A 31 7.75 -3.21 -20.72
C PHE A 31 7.78 -4.65 -20.22
N GLY A 32 6.70 -5.11 -19.59
CA GLY A 32 6.53 -6.46 -19.05
C GLY A 32 6.12 -6.47 -17.58
N ARG A 33 6.09 -7.64 -16.95
CA ARG A 33 5.79 -7.77 -15.52
C ARG A 33 6.97 -7.30 -14.68
N GLN A 34 6.79 -6.19 -13.98
CA GLN A 34 7.86 -5.44 -13.36
C GLN A 34 7.46 -4.94 -11.98
N ARG A 35 8.45 -4.60 -11.15
CA ARG A 35 8.22 -3.87 -9.90
C ARG A 35 7.84 -2.42 -10.17
N LEU A 36 6.62 -2.03 -9.83
CA LEU A 36 6.19 -0.62 -9.72
C LEU A 36 6.25 -0.21 -8.25
N ARG A 37 6.84 0.96 -7.96
CA ARG A 37 7.02 1.42 -6.58
C ARG A 37 7.07 2.95 -6.47
N SER A 38 6.31 3.50 -5.52
CA SER A 38 6.50 4.81 -4.92
C SER A 38 7.16 4.68 -3.53
N ASP A 39 7.85 5.74 -3.08
CA ASP A 39 8.62 5.69 -1.82
C ASP A 39 7.73 5.51 -0.57
N ASP A 40 6.54 6.12 -0.60
CA ASP A 40 5.48 6.02 0.41
C ASP A 40 4.77 4.65 0.38
N GLY A 41 4.80 3.94 -0.75
CA GLY A 41 4.11 2.66 -0.93
C GLY A 41 2.58 2.71 -0.84
N THR A 42 1.96 3.90 -0.75
CA THR A 42 0.49 4.07 -0.64
C THR A 42 -0.18 4.21 -2.01
N TRP A 43 0.59 4.44 -3.08
CA TRP A 43 0.10 4.51 -4.45
C TRP A 43 0.42 3.23 -5.23
N TRP A 44 1.69 2.88 -5.31
CA TRP A 44 2.16 1.74 -6.11
C TRP A 44 3.28 1.05 -5.35
N ASP A 45 3.19 -0.25 -5.14
CA ASP A 45 4.27 -1.08 -4.61
C ASP A 45 4.01 -2.58 -4.86
N THR A 46 3.91 -2.96 -6.13
CA THR A 46 3.51 -4.30 -6.56
C THR A 46 4.31 -4.77 -7.78
N ASN A 47 4.24 -6.07 -8.06
CA ASN A 47 4.68 -6.63 -9.34
C ASN A 47 3.47 -6.79 -10.26
N ILE A 48 3.48 -6.11 -11.39
CA ILE A 48 2.37 -6.07 -12.36
C ILE A 48 2.91 -5.87 -13.78
N GLU A 49 2.17 -6.37 -14.76
CA GLU A 49 2.41 -6.16 -16.18
C GLU A 49 2.15 -4.70 -16.51
N ALA A 50 3.20 -4.02 -16.98
CA ALA A 50 3.14 -2.60 -17.22
C ALA A 50 4.00 -2.17 -18.41
N LEU A 51 3.63 -1.03 -18.98
CA LEU A 51 4.52 -0.16 -19.74
C LEU A 51 4.77 1.08 -18.87
N HIS A 52 6.00 1.26 -18.41
CA HIS A 52 6.37 2.32 -17.47
C HIS A 52 7.58 3.09 -17.99
N TRP A 53 7.39 4.39 -18.20
CA TRP A 53 8.45 5.35 -18.44
C TRP A 53 8.81 6.06 -17.14
N ARG A 54 10.10 6.10 -16.83
CA ARG A 54 10.65 6.79 -15.66
C ARG A 54 11.75 7.73 -16.10
N PHE A 55 11.78 8.91 -15.50
CA PHE A 55 12.85 9.89 -15.63
C PHE A 55 13.32 10.29 -14.24
N ASP A 56 14.55 9.94 -13.87
CA ASP A 56 15.12 10.25 -12.57
C ASP A 56 16.40 11.08 -12.72
N SER A 57 16.34 12.33 -12.28
CA SER A 57 17.46 13.27 -12.28
C SER A 57 17.61 13.93 -10.91
N THR A 58 18.71 14.65 -10.71
CA THR A 58 18.98 15.36 -9.46
C THR A 58 17.84 16.33 -9.06
N LEU A 59 17.23 17.01 -10.04
CA LEU A 59 16.23 18.04 -9.78
C LEU A 59 14.79 17.57 -10.06
N LEU A 60 14.60 16.70 -11.04
CA LEU A 60 13.29 16.29 -11.52
C LEU A 60 13.15 14.76 -11.51
N GLN A 61 12.04 14.29 -10.96
CA GLN A 61 11.57 12.92 -11.08
C GLN A 61 10.23 12.92 -11.80
N ALA A 62 10.06 12.05 -12.78
CA ALA A 62 8.80 11.84 -13.46
C ALA A 62 8.56 10.36 -13.73
N ASP A 63 7.31 9.94 -13.64
CA ASP A 63 6.83 8.59 -13.91
C ASP A 63 5.57 8.69 -14.77
N ILE A 64 5.44 7.88 -15.81
CA ILE A 64 4.21 7.74 -16.61
C ILE A 64 4.08 6.27 -16.99
N GLY A 65 2.90 5.68 -16.79
CA GLY A 65 2.70 4.30 -17.21
C GLY A 65 1.25 3.85 -17.30
N VAL A 66 1.11 2.65 -17.84
CA VAL A 66 -0.13 1.87 -17.89
C VAL A 66 0.17 0.47 -17.37
N ALA A 67 -0.74 -0.11 -16.60
CA ALA A 67 -0.60 -1.45 -16.03
C ALA A 67 -1.95 -2.16 -15.93
N GLU A 68 -1.92 -3.48 -16.00
CA GLU A 68 -3.09 -4.36 -15.89
C GLU A 68 -2.59 -5.74 -15.45
N ARG A 69 -3.37 -6.48 -14.68
CA ARG A 69 -3.03 -7.87 -14.34
C ARG A 69 -3.73 -8.80 -15.32
N PHE A 70 -2.98 -9.71 -15.93
CA PHE A 70 -3.53 -10.73 -16.83
C PHE A 70 -3.46 -12.14 -16.23
N SER A 71 -2.55 -12.36 -15.29
CA SER A 71 -2.41 -13.63 -14.56
C SER A 71 -1.65 -13.42 -13.25
N GLU A 72 -1.84 -14.34 -12.30
CA GLU A 72 -0.96 -14.45 -11.14
C GLU A 72 0.44 -14.97 -11.52
N TYR A 73 0.56 -15.63 -12.68
CA TYR A 73 1.72 -16.40 -13.12
C TYR A 73 2.21 -17.37 -12.04
N ARG A 74 1.25 -18.03 -11.39
CA ARG A 74 1.45 -19.02 -10.33
C ARG A 74 0.86 -20.35 -10.77
N THR A 75 1.42 -21.44 -10.27
CA THR A 75 0.93 -22.80 -10.58
C THR A 75 -0.30 -23.22 -9.77
N ASP A 76 -0.62 -22.48 -8.70
CA ASP A 76 -1.70 -22.80 -7.75
C ASP A 76 -2.90 -21.84 -7.81
N LEU A 77 -2.79 -20.75 -8.58
CA LEU A 77 -3.86 -19.78 -8.79
C LEU A 77 -4.13 -19.63 -10.28
N ASP A 78 -5.22 -20.23 -10.74
CA ASP A 78 -5.65 -20.20 -12.14
C ASP A 78 -6.39 -18.90 -12.51
N GLU A 79 -7.04 -18.27 -11.52
CA GLU A 79 -7.91 -17.09 -11.71
C GLU A 79 -7.36 -15.86 -10.97
N LEU A 80 -7.63 -14.67 -11.52
CA LEU A 80 -7.33 -13.39 -10.89
C LEU A 80 -8.26 -13.15 -9.68
N ALA A 81 -7.86 -12.23 -8.80
CA ALA A 81 -8.80 -11.66 -7.84
C ALA A 81 -9.88 -10.85 -8.59
N PRO A 82 -11.15 -10.83 -8.13
CA PRO A 82 -12.22 -10.11 -8.82
C PRO A 82 -11.93 -8.63 -8.96
N GLU A 83 -11.33 -8.02 -7.93
CA GLU A 83 -10.88 -6.63 -7.97
C GLU A 83 -9.82 -6.36 -9.04
N ASP A 84 -9.01 -7.34 -9.44
CA ASP A 84 -7.91 -7.17 -10.39
C ASP A 84 -8.27 -7.52 -11.85
N GLU A 85 -9.27 -8.38 -12.06
CA GLU A 85 -9.73 -8.77 -13.40
C GLU A 85 -10.26 -7.56 -14.18
N ASP A 86 -9.93 -7.45 -15.48
CA ASP A 86 -10.36 -6.36 -16.37
C ASP A 86 -10.12 -4.93 -15.84
N ARG A 87 -9.20 -4.77 -14.87
CA ARG A 87 -8.88 -3.48 -14.25
C ARG A 87 -7.60 -2.90 -14.79
N ARG A 88 -7.74 -1.82 -15.55
CA ARG A 88 -6.65 -1.06 -16.17
C ARG A 88 -6.27 0.13 -15.34
N HIS A 89 -4.97 0.32 -15.13
CA HIS A 89 -4.40 1.41 -14.36
C HIS A 89 -3.57 2.32 -15.26
N TYR A 90 -3.83 3.63 -15.20
CA TYR A 90 -3.03 4.69 -15.81
C TYR A 90 -2.46 5.56 -14.70
N PHE A 91 -1.17 5.83 -14.73
CA PHE A 91 -0.55 6.59 -13.65
C PHE A 91 0.52 7.53 -14.15
N ALA A 92 0.66 8.65 -13.43
CA ALA A 92 1.70 9.63 -13.64
C ALA A 92 2.17 10.23 -12.31
N GLY A 93 3.45 10.61 -12.25
CA GLY A 93 4.06 11.27 -11.12
C GLY A 93 5.03 12.34 -11.59
N LEU A 94 5.13 13.43 -10.85
CA LEU A 94 6.11 14.49 -11.07
C LEU A 94 6.56 15.04 -9.72
N ALA A 95 7.87 15.07 -9.46
CA ALA A 95 8.43 15.66 -8.25
C ALA A 95 9.66 16.50 -8.57
N TYR A 96 9.70 17.71 -8.02
CA TYR A 96 10.77 18.68 -8.21
C TYR A 96 11.47 18.99 -6.88
N GLN A 97 12.80 18.88 -6.88
CA GLN A 97 13.63 19.25 -5.73
C GLN A 97 13.85 20.76 -5.69
N TRP A 98 12.97 21.48 -5.00
CA TRP A 98 13.00 22.93 -4.89
C TRP A 98 14.10 23.46 -3.95
N THR A 99 14.61 22.63 -3.04
CA THR A 99 15.76 22.90 -2.17
C THR A 99 16.46 21.58 -1.86
N PRO A 100 17.79 21.54 -1.60
CA PRO A 100 18.50 20.28 -1.37
C PRO A 100 17.84 19.39 -0.30
N GLY A 101 17.44 18.18 -0.69
CA GLY A 101 16.76 17.24 0.21
C GLY A 101 15.27 17.52 0.47
N HIS A 102 14.66 18.46 -0.28
CA HIS A 102 13.24 18.81 -0.18
C HIS A 102 12.59 18.79 -1.56
N ARG A 103 11.53 17.99 -1.74
CA ARG A 103 10.76 17.97 -2.97
C ARG A 103 9.31 18.34 -2.73
N ILE A 104 8.71 18.84 -3.80
CA ILE A 104 7.26 19.01 -3.94
C ILE A 104 6.86 18.29 -5.22
N GLY A 105 5.71 17.63 -5.19
CA GLY A 105 5.28 16.87 -6.34
C GLY A 105 3.79 16.62 -6.38
N ALA A 106 3.38 16.03 -7.48
CA ALA A 106 2.02 15.59 -7.74
C ALA A 106 2.03 14.16 -8.26
N LYS A 107 0.94 13.44 -8.00
CA LYS A 107 0.66 12.12 -8.57
C LYS A 107 -0.77 12.11 -9.11
N LEU A 108 -0.95 11.39 -10.21
CA LEU A 108 -2.23 11.10 -10.81
C LEU A 108 -2.32 9.59 -11.01
N HIS A 109 -3.45 9.00 -10.67
CA HIS A 109 -3.76 7.61 -11.00
C HIS A 109 -5.21 7.55 -11.45
N HIS A 110 -5.49 6.77 -12.47
CA HIS A 110 -6.83 6.48 -12.94
C HIS A 110 -6.97 4.97 -13.11
N SER A 111 -7.97 4.38 -12.50
CA SER A 111 -8.33 2.98 -12.72
C SER A 111 -9.65 2.92 -13.47
N ARG A 112 -9.70 2.06 -14.47
CA ARG A 112 -10.91 1.71 -15.21
C ARG A 112 -11.13 0.22 -15.10
N ASP A 113 -12.29 -0.18 -14.57
CA ASP A 113 -12.74 -1.57 -14.53
C ASP A 113 -13.78 -1.78 -15.63
N ASP A 114 -13.39 -2.46 -16.71
CA ASP A 114 -14.29 -2.81 -17.82
C ASP A 114 -15.03 -4.15 -17.59
N GLY A 115 -14.82 -4.77 -16.43
CA GLY A 115 -15.48 -6.01 -16.05
C GLY A 115 -16.99 -5.82 -15.83
N SER A 116 -17.69 -6.95 -15.65
CA SER A 116 -19.14 -6.95 -15.46
C SER A 116 -19.54 -7.47 -14.08
N LEU A 117 -20.52 -6.81 -13.47
CA LEU A 117 -21.18 -7.34 -12.28
C LEU A 117 -22.09 -8.53 -12.63
N PRO A 118 -22.27 -9.51 -11.72
CA PRO A 118 -23.23 -10.59 -11.92
C PRO A 118 -24.64 -10.10 -12.24
N SER A 119 -25.31 -10.75 -13.19
CA SER A 119 -26.67 -10.39 -13.61
C SER A 119 -27.72 -10.77 -12.56
N VAL A 120 -28.86 -10.10 -12.55
CA VAL A 120 -29.95 -10.41 -11.58
C VAL A 120 -30.35 -11.88 -11.66
N GLY A 121 -30.31 -12.57 -10.52
CA GLY A 121 -30.60 -14.01 -10.40
C GLY A 121 -29.38 -14.92 -10.57
N GLU A 122 -28.22 -14.37 -10.95
CA GLU A 122 -26.96 -15.11 -11.00
C GLU A 122 -26.43 -15.38 -9.59
N ARG A 123 -25.82 -16.56 -9.42
CA ARG A 123 -25.19 -16.95 -8.15
C ARG A 123 -23.89 -16.18 -7.98
N ILE A 124 -23.70 -15.65 -6.77
CA ILE A 124 -22.50 -14.90 -6.42
C ILE A 124 -21.56 -15.79 -5.60
N ASP A 125 -20.29 -15.84 -5.99
CA ASP A 125 -19.23 -16.56 -5.30
C ASP A 125 -18.04 -15.65 -4.95
N GLU A 126 -16.89 -16.26 -4.64
CA GLU A 126 -15.65 -15.56 -4.28
C GLU A 126 -14.92 -14.94 -5.48
N LEU A 127 -15.23 -15.39 -6.71
CA LEU A 127 -14.63 -14.88 -7.94
C LEU A 127 -15.51 -13.80 -8.59
N SER A 128 -16.72 -13.60 -8.07
CA SER A 128 -17.64 -12.59 -8.57
C SER A 128 -17.25 -11.18 -8.12
N LYS A 129 -17.13 -10.25 -9.07
CA LYS A 129 -16.94 -8.81 -8.81
C LYS A 129 -18.04 -8.27 -7.91
N ARG A 130 -17.64 -7.49 -6.90
CA ARG A 130 -18.55 -6.82 -5.94
C ARG A 130 -18.82 -5.37 -6.31
N HIS A 131 -17.90 -4.77 -7.07
CA HIS A 131 -18.04 -3.46 -7.62
C HIS A 131 -17.24 -3.35 -8.92
N THR A 132 -17.61 -2.38 -9.76
CA THR A 132 -16.82 -1.87 -10.88
C THR A 132 -16.74 -0.35 -10.74
N GLY A 133 -15.84 0.32 -11.48
CA GLY A 133 -15.81 1.77 -11.46
C GLY A 133 -14.66 2.41 -12.24
N ASP A 134 -14.86 3.68 -12.59
CA ASP A 134 -13.88 4.59 -13.18
C ASP A 134 -13.43 5.58 -12.10
N LEU A 135 -12.27 5.34 -11.49
CA LEU A 135 -11.79 6.09 -10.33
C LEU A 135 -10.51 6.86 -10.64
N THR A 136 -10.43 8.09 -10.16
CA THR A 136 -9.28 8.98 -10.38
C THR A 136 -8.77 9.55 -9.07
N TRP A 137 -7.50 9.31 -8.78
CA TRP A 137 -6.76 9.87 -7.65
C TRP A 137 -5.85 10.99 -8.14
N PHE A 138 -5.99 12.17 -7.55
CA PHE A 138 -5.04 13.27 -7.70
C PHE A 138 -4.43 13.58 -6.35
N GLY A 139 -3.10 13.60 -6.26
CA GLY A 139 -2.38 13.85 -5.02
C GLY A 139 -1.33 14.92 -5.16
N LEU A 140 -1.21 15.76 -4.13
CA LEU A 140 -0.09 16.68 -3.94
C LEU A 140 0.71 16.22 -2.74
N HIS A 141 2.04 16.30 -2.83
CA HIS A 141 2.91 15.92 -1.74
C HIS A 141 4.11 16.86 -1.59
N ALA A 142 4.61 16.95 -0.36
CA ALA A 142 5.87 17.57 -0.01
C ALA A 142 6.67 16.60 0.87
N ASP A 143 7.93 16.39 0.53
CA ASP A 143 8.82 15.52 1.25
C ASP A 143 10.14 16.22 1.61
N GLY A 144 10.67 15.89 2.78
CA GLY A 144 11.98 16.30 3.26
C GLY A 144 12.84 15.09 3.59
N GLY A 145 12.83 14.05 2.74
CA GLY A 145 13.56 12.80 2.98
C GLY A 145 12.96 11.89 4.05
N PHE A 146 11.64 11.94 4.26
CA PHE A 146 10.94 11.11 5.26
C PHE A 146 10.93 9.62 4.92
N PHE A 147 11.03 9.23 3.65
CA PHE A 147 11.23 7.82 3.28
C PHE A 147 12.69 7.51 2.91
N ALA A 148 13.58 8.50 2.97
CA ALA A 148 15.00 8.30 2.71
C ALA A 148 15.70 7.63 3.91
N ARG A 149 16.41 6.54 3.62
CA ARG A 149 17.11 5.70 4.61
C ARG A 149 18.36 6.39 5.17
N ASN A 150 19.04 7.15 4.32
CA ASN A 150 20.30 7.85 4.60
C ASN A 150 20.14 9.37 4.56
N SER A 151 18.96 9.89 4.92
CA SER A 151 18.76 11.34 4.93
C SER A 151 19.76 12.04 5.84
N ARG A 152 20.34 13.14 5.35
CA ARG A 152 21.25 14.00 6.10
C ARG A 152 20.51 15.10 6.88
N ASN A 153 19.20 15.24 6.65
CA ASN A 153 18.40 16.23 7.34
C ASN A 153 18.17 15.78 8.79
N ARG A 154 18.33 16.71 9.73
CA ARG A 154 18.02 16.45 11.13
C ARG A 154 16.52 16.31 11.38
N LEU A 155 15.72 17.04 10.60
CA LEU A 155 14.25 16.93 10.57
C LEU A 155 13.83 16.46 9.17
N ASN A 156 13.11 15.35 9.12
CA ASN A 156 12.45 14.84 7.92
C ASN A 156 10.95 15.02 8.06
N TYR A 157 10.26 15.25 6.94
CA TYR A 157 8.81 15.36 6.92
C TYR A 157 8.21 14.76 5.66
N TRP A 158 6.95 14.38 5.77
CA TRP A 158 6.08 13.98 4.67
C TRP A 158 4.73 14.67 4.88
N ALA A 159 4.17 15.20 3.82
CA ALA A 159 2.81 15.68 3.80
C ALA A 159 2.21 15.35 2.44
N GLN A 160 1.10 14.61 2.41
CA GLN A 160 0.35 14.28 1.22
C GLN A 160 -1.12 14.55 1.45
N MET A 161 -1.77 15.15 0.45
CA MET A 161 -3.22 15.23 0.33
C MET A 161 -3.61 14.56 -0.99
N THR A 162 -4.63 13.72 -0.97
CA THR A 162 -5.12 13.00 -2.15
C THR A 162 -6.62 13.15 -2.23
N TRP A 163 -7.12 13.51 -3.41
CA TRP A 163 -8.53 13.53 -3.75
C TRP A 163 -8.83 12.34 -4.64
N LEU A 164 -9.95 11.67 -4.38
CA LEU A 164 -10.48 10.57 -5.16
C LEU A 164 -11.83 11.00 -5.72
N LYS A 165 -11.96 10.95 -7.05
CA LYS A 165 -13.21 11.23 -7.76
C LYS A 165 -13.50 10.15 -8.78
N GLY A 166 -14.78 9.89 -9.04
CA GLY A 166 -15.19 8.94 -10.05
C GLY A 166 -16.60 8.43 -9.79
N ASP A 167 -16.89 7.26 -10.32
CA ASP A 167 -18.14 6.56 -10.13
C ASP A 167 -17.85 5.07 -9.89
N THR A 168 -18.75 4.42 -9.15
CA THR A 168 -18.72 2.98 -8.94
C THR A 168 -20.11 2.40 -9.05
N ASP A 169 -20.22 1.20 -9.62
CA ASP A 169 -21.43 0.38 -9.53
C ASP A 169 -21.22 -0.69 -8.46
N GLN A 170 -22.06 -0.68 -7.43
CA GLN A 170 -22.01 -1.62 -6.31
C GLN A 170 -23.01 -2.75 -6.52
N LEU A 171 -22.58 -4.00 -6.38
CA LEU A 171 -23.45 -5.17 -6.50
C LEU A 171 -24.43 -5.23 -5.31
N GLN A 172 -25.72 -5.26 -5.62
CA GLN A 172 -26.75 -5.59 -4.63
C GLN A 172 -26.96 -7.10 -4.61
N GLN A 173 -27.03 -7.68 -3.41
CA GLN A 173 -27.18 -9.11 -3.21
C GLN A 173 -28.30 -9.43 -2.22
N GLN A 174 -28.91 -10.58 -2.40
CA GLN A 174 -29.89 -11.16 -1.48
C GLN A 174 -29.57 -12.63 -1.22
N VAL A 175 -30.03 -13.14 -0.08
CA VAL A 175 -29.89 -14.54 0.28
C VAL A 175 -31.20 -15.26 -0.03
N ILE A 176 -31.15 -16.28 -0.87
CA ILE A 176 -32.30 -17.15 -1.20
C ILE A 176 -31.92 -18.58 -0.84
N GLY A 177 -32.56 -19.12 0.21
CA GLY A 177 -32.15 -20.41 0.77
C GLY A 177 -30.73 -20.31 1.32
N ASP A 178 -29.83 -21.17 0.82
CA ASP A 178 -28.41 -21.20 1.18
C ASP A 178 -27.50 -20.49 0.14
N GLU A 179 -28.08 -19.87 -0.89
CA GLU A 179 -27.31 -19.22 -1.96
C GLU A 179 -27.39 -17.69 -1.87
N ARG A 180 -26.26 -17.03 -2.15
CA ARG A 180 -26.21 -15.58 -2.43
C ARG A 180 -26.43 -15.38 -3.92
N VAL A 181 -27.40 -14.54 -4.27
CA VAL A 181 -27.72 -14.20 -5.65
C VAL A 181 -27.75 -12.69 -5.85
N ALA A 182 -27.40 -12.25 -7.06
CA ALA A 182 -27.46 -10.84 -7.42
C ALA A 182 -28.91 -10.36 -7.53
N SER A 183 -29.20 -9.21 -6.92
CA SER A 183 -30.52 -8.57 -6.94
C SER A 183 -30.55 -7.27 -7.76
N GLY A 184 -29.39 -6.76 -8.16
CA GLY A 184 -29.24 -5.54 -8.96
C GLY A 184 -27.86 -4.91 -8.78
N SER A 185 -27.70 -3.70 -9.29
CA SER A 185 -26.55 -2.84 -9.01
C SER A 185 -27.02 -1.44 -8.63
N ARG A 186 -26.18 -0.71 -7.89
CA ARG A 186 -26.41 0.69 -7.57
C ARG A 186 -25.18 1.51 -7.95
N SER A 187 -25.39 2.48 -8.83
CA SER A 187 -24.37 3.46 -9.20
C SER A 187 -24.22 4.51 -8.10
N GLN A 188 -22.98 4.88 -7.79
CA GLN A 188 -22.63 5.89 -6.79
C GLN A 188 -21.48 6.75 -7.30
N ASP A 189 -21.63 8.07 -7.19
CA ASP A 189 -20.52 9.00 -7.37
C ASP A 189 -19.54 8.85 -6.19
N VAL A 190 -18.25 9.00 -6.44
CA VAL A 190 -17.22 9.02 -5.40
C VAL A 190 -16.64 10.43 -5.29
N ASP A 191 -16.70 11.02 -4.10
CA ASP A 191 -15.96 12.25 -3.76
C ASP A 191 -15.33 12.09 -2.37
N ALA A 192 -14.08 11.62 -2.39
CA ALA A 192 -13.37 11.23 -1.19
C ALA A 192 -11.99 11.89 -1.13
N TRP A 193 -11.38 11.88 0.05
CA TRP A 193 -10.05 12.44 0.25
C TRP A 193 -9.26 11.69 1.31
N ALA A 194 -7.95 11.78 1.21
CA ALA A 194 -7.04 11.27 2.22
C ALA A 194 -5.90 12.25 2.50
N VAL A 195 -5.43 12.24 3.74
CA VAL A 195 -4.23 12.96 4.17
C VAL A 195 -3.27 11.98 4.83
N ASP A 196 -1.96 12.14 4.58
CA ASP A 196 -0.89 11.44 5.29
C ASP A 196 0.22 12.43 5.63
N LEU A 197 0.50 12.58 6.93
CA LEU A 197 1.46 13.51 7.49
C LEU A 197 2.46 12.74 8.34
N GLY A 198 3.74 13.10 8.25
CA GLY A 198 4.81 12.48 9.01
C GLY A 198 5.90 13.46 9.38
N LEU A 199 6.42 13.34 10.60
CA LEU A 199 7.61 14.04 11.06
C LEU A 199 8.56 13.04 11.71
N ARG A 200 9.84 13.14 11.38
CA ARG A 200 10.90 12.35 12.00
C ARG A 200 12.09 13.23 12.33
N TYR A 201 12.60 13.07 13.53
CA TYR A 201 13.76 13.80 14.04
C TYR A 201 14.90 12.83 14.34
N SER A 202 16.08 13.14 13.81
CA SER A 202 17.32 12.43 14.11
C SER A 202 17.93 13.03 15.37
N LEU A 203 17.92 12.26 16.47
CA LEU A 203 18.51 12.66 17.75
C LEU A 203 20.04 12.67 17.64
N ASP A 204 20.58 11.62 17.01
CA ASP A 204 21.98 11.45 16.67
C ASP A 204 22.11 10.58 15.38
N GLU A 205 23.29 10.02 15.11
CA GLU A 205 23.54 9.17 13.93
C GLU A 205 22.86 7.79 14.00
N HIS A 206 22.49 7.33 15.20
CA HIS A 206 21.90 6.04 15.48
C HIS A 206 20.40 6.13 15.75
N TRP A 207 19.95 7.11 16.53
CA TRP A 207 18.59 7.20 17.06
C TRP A 207 17.72 8.23 16.32
N LYS A 208 16.50 7.80 16.00
CA LYS A 208 15.45 8.66 15.44
C LYS A 208 14.15 8.47 16.20
N ILE A 209 13.36 9.52 16.27
CA ILE A 209 11.99 9.52 16.81
C ILE A 209 11.06 10.21 15.84
N GLY A 210 9.79 9.85 15.83
CA GLY A 210 8.84 10.51 14.96
C GLY A 210 7.39 10.21 15.30
N ALA A 211 6.53 10.93 14.63
CA ALA A 211 5.09 10.76 14.69
C ALA A 211 4.50 10.94 13.30
N ALA A 212 3.37 10.29 13.07
CA ALA A 212 2.65 10.38 11.82
C ALA A 212 1.14 10.32 12.05
N TYR A 213 0.40 10.93 11.15
CA TYR A 213 -1.06 10.98 11.17
C TYR A 213 -1.58 10.74 9.77
N ALA A 214 -2.49 9.79 9.60
CA ALA A 214 -3.17 9.57 8.34
C ALA A 214 -4.68 9.50 8.55
N ARG A 215 -5.44 9.95 7.57
CA ARG A 215 -6.89 9.83 7.54
C ARG A 215 -7.38 9.68 6.11
N GLY A 216 -8.07 8.59 5.81
CA GLY A 216 -8.91 8.44 4.61
C GLY A 216 -10.36 8.71 4.98
N SER A 217 -11.07 9.48 4.17
CA SER A 217 -12.49 9.74 4.40
C SER A 217 -13.30 8.44 4.33
N GLY A 218 -14.46 8.46 4.98
CA GLY A 218 -15.41 7.37 5.03
C GLY A 218 -16.83 7.91 5.11
N GLY A 219 -17.81 7.04 4.90
CA GLY A 219 -19.22 7.43 4.88
C GLY A 219 -19.72 7.75 3.47
N GLY A 220 -20.87 8.42 3.42
CA GLY A 220 -21.60 8.70 2.19
C GLY A 220 -23.09 8.53 2.39
N ASP A 221 -23.84 8.67 1.31
CA ASP A 221 -25.27 8.34 1.24
C ASP A 221 -25.53 7.34 0.09
N GLU A 222 -26.78 7.24 -0.34
CA GLU A 222 -27.16 6.26 -1.36
C GLU A 222 -26.57 6.56 -2.74
N ASP A 223 -26.32 7.85 -3.03
CA ASP A 223 -25.92 8.33 -4.36
C ASP A 223 -24.45 8.82 -4.38
N GLU A 224 -23.90 9.27 -3.24
CA GLU A 224 -22.53 9.77 -3.13
C GLU A 224 -21.75 9.01 -2.04
N SER A 225 -20.68 8.31 -2.43
CA SER A 225 -19.71 7.71 -1.53
C SER A 225 -18.58 8.69 -1.18
N ARG A 226 -18.32 8.84 0.11
CA ARG A 226 -17.14 9.55 0.65
C ARG A 226 -16.07 8.58 1.14
N GLN A 227 -16.21 7.30 0.82
CA GLN A 227 -15.24 6.27 1.14
C GLN A 227 -13.99 6.46 0.28
N PHE A 228 -12.89 6.89 0.92
CA PHE A 228 -11.62 6.88 0.22
C PHE A 228 -11.15 5.44 0.03
N MET A 229 -10.68 5.10 -1.15
CA MET A 229 -10.09 3.80 -1.45
C MET A 229 -8.67 4.03 -1.98
N GLN A 230 -7.76 3.10 -1.74
CA GLN A 230 -6.45 3.14 -2.38
C GLN A 230 -6.52 2.47 -3.77
N THR A 231 -5.45 2.59 -4.55
CA THR A 231 -5.40 2.19 -5.96
C THR A 231 -5.50 0.67 -6.22
N GLY A 232 -5.53 -0.17 -5.18
CA GLY A 232 -5.31 -1.62 -5.28
C GLY A 232 -3.87 -2.05 -5.63
N LEU A 233 -2.97 -1.11 -5.98
CA LEU A 233 -1.56 -1.40 -6.30
C LEU A 233 -0.60 -1.10 -5.15
N HIS A 234 -1.12 -0.65 -4.02
CA HIS A 234 -0.35 -0.24 -2.85
C HIS A 234 0.12 -1.45 -2.03
N SER A 235 1.15 -1.25 -1.21
CA SER A 235 1.52 -2.22 -0.16
C SER A 235 1.42 -1.62 1.24
N ASN A 236 1.28 -0.29 1.32
CA ASN A 236 1.42 0.50 2.53
C ASN A 236 2.72 0.22 3.28
N ARG A 237 3.79 -0.24 2.60
CA ARG A 237 5.10 -0.45 3.23
C ARG A 237 6.07 0.66 2.84
N ALA A 238 6.76 1.24 3.83
CA ALA A 238 7.71 2.31 3.57
C ALA A 238 8.86 2.32 4.60
N ASN A 239 9.89 3.11 4.30
CA ASN A 239 11.01 3.38 5.18
C ASN A 239 10.72 4.59 6.11
N PHE A 240 9.50 4.72 6.62
CA PHE A 240 9.03 5.92 7.36
C PHE A 240 9.71 6.10 8.72
N THR A 241 10.16 5.01 9.35
CA THR A 241 10.96 5.07 10.58
C THR A 241 12.42 5.48 10.31
N GLY A 242 12.83 5.58 9.04
CA GLY A 242 14.13 6.11 8.63
C GLY A 242 15.27 5.12 8.69
N VAL A 243 14.99 3.82 8.68
CA VAL A 243 16.01 2.77 8.60
C VAL A 243 15.89 2.00 7.27
N GLU A 244 16.78 1.04 7.04
CA GLU A 244 16.79 0.23 5.82
C GLU A 244 15.57 -0.71 5.72
N SER A 245 15.13 -1.26 6.86
CA SER A 245 13.92 -2.06 6.94
C SER A 245 12.66 -1.27 6.56
N ARG A 246 11.80 -1.88 5.76
CA ARG A 246 10.47 -1.37 5.43
C ARG A 246 9.44 -1.94 6.41
N LEU A 247 8.56 -1.07 6.89
CA LEU A 247 7.47 -1.43 7.80
C LEU A 247 6.14 -1.11 7.15
N HIS A 248 5.09 -1.85 7.52
CA HIS A 248 3.73 -1.49 7.18
C HIS A 248 3.34 -0.18 7.90
N ARG A 249 2.85 0.81 7.14
CA ARG A 249 2.55 2.17 7.57
C ARG A 249 1.41 2.22 8.60
N PHE A 250 0.55 1.20 8.57
CA PHE A 250 -0.67 1.06 9.39
C PHE A 250 -0.72 -0.29 10.13
N GLY A 251 0.41 -0.75 10.68
CA GLY A 251 0.49 -1.98 11.49
C GLY A 251 0.89 -3.24 10.72
N GLU A 252 1.80 -4.06 11.25
CA GLU A 252 2.20 -5.36 10.70
C GLU A 252 1.14 -6.47 10.90
N ALA A 253 0.34 -6.36 11.96
CA ALA A 253 -0.79 -7.20 12.29
C ALA A 253 -2.10 -6.65 11.70
N PHE A 254 -2.48 -5.40 11.99
CA PHE A 254 -3.71 -4.81 11.48
C PHE A 254 -3.70 -4.60 9.97
N ARG A 255 -2.56 -4.22 9.38
CA ARG A 255 -2.37 -4.06 7.92
C ARG A 255 -3.47 -3.25 7.22
N GLY A 256 -3.87 -2.14 7.82
CA GLY A 256 -5.00 -1.36 7.30
C GLY A 256 -4.73 -0.72 5.93
N GLU A 257 -5.75 -0.70 5.09
CA GLU A 257 -5.90 0.24 3.97
C GLU A 257 -6.40 1.59 4.49
N LEU A 258 -5.97 2.69 3.87
CA LEU A 258 -6.39 4.05 4.26
C LEU A 258 -7.83 4.38 3.80
N SER A 259 -8.81 3.56 4.16
CA SER A 259 -10.21 3.65 3.73
C SER A 259 -11.14 3.65 4.95
N ASN A 260 -11.91 4.74 5.14
CA ASN A 260 -12.64 5.03 6.38
C ASN A 260 -11.79 4.88 7.65
N LEU A 261 -10.50 5.16 7.54
CA LEU A 261 -9.52 4.88 8.57
C LEU A 261 -8.78 6.14 8.97
N GLN A 262 -8.69 6.37 10.28
CA GLN A 262 -7.84 7.38 10.89
C GLN A 262 -6.79 6.69 11.76
N VAL A 263 -5.52 7.05 11.57
CA VAL A 263 -4.38 6.45 12.28
C VAL A 263 -3.47 7.53 12.82
N ALA A 264 -3.24 7.50 14.14
CA ALA A 264 -2.16 8.23 14.79
C ALA A 264 -1.02 7.26 15.10
N SER A 265 0.21 7.62 14.77
CA SER A 265 1.40 6.77 14.95
C SER A 265 2.50 7.51 15.67
N ALA A 266 3.21 6.83 16.57
CA ALA A 266 4.44 7.30 17.18
C ALA A 266 5.50 6.21 17.02
N PHE A 267 6.74 6.58 16.73
CA PHE A 267 7.80 5.61 16.51
C PHE A 267 9.15 6.08 17.00
N SER A 268 10.01 5.10 17.30
CA SER A 268 11.44 5.28 17.45
C SER A 268 12.16 4.23 16.65
N SER A 269 13.33 4.59 16.13
CA SER A 269 14.20 3.66 15.42
C SER A 269 15.64 3.86 15.82
N TRP A 270 16.39 2.79 15.66
CA TRP A 270 17.81 2.72 15.92
C TRP A 270 18.51 2.05 14.74
N GLN A 271 19.68 2.53 14.38
CA GLN A 271 20.54 1.92 13.36
C GLN A 271 21.98 1.92 13.85
N LEU A 272 22.75 0.87 13.53
CA LEU A 272 24.19 0.80 13.81
C LEU A 272 24.94 0.47 12.53
N GLY A 273 25.58 1.50 11.97
CA GLY A 273 26.30 1.40 10.71
C GLY A 273 25.39 0.90 9.59
N GLN A 274 25.86 -0.11 8.86
CA GLN A 274 25.11 -0.80 7.80
C GLN A 274 24.70 -2.22 8.24
N ASP A 275 24.93 -2.56 9.51
CA ASP A 275 24.88 -3.95 9.98
C ASP A 275 23.59 -4.25 10.75
N TYR A 276 22.96 -3.24 11.39
CA TYR A 276 21.72 -3.44 12.16
C TYR A 276 20.77 -2.27 12.03
N ASP A 277 19.48 -2.59 12.05
CA ASP A 277 18.43 -1.63 12.36
C ASP A 277 17.34 -2.23 13.26
N ALA A 278 16.63 -1.34 13.94
CA ALA A 278 15.51 -1.64 14.80
C ALA A 278 14.45 -0.53 14.66
N SER A 279 13.18 -0.89 14.77
CA SER A 279 12.05 0.05 14.81
C SER A 279 10.98 -0.44 15.76
N LEU A 280 10.51 0.47 16.62
CA LEU A 280 9.36 0.29 17.49
C LEU A 280 8.30 1.31 17.07
N VAL A 281 7.10 0.84 16.74
CA VAL A 281 6.00 1.69 16.27
C VAL A 281 4.77 1.41 17.11
N TYR A 282 4.08 2.46 17.53
CA TYR A 282 2.76 2.38 18.13
C TYR A 282 1.74 3.04 17.21
N HIS A 283 0.60 2.39 17.03
CA HIS A 283 -0.54 2.90 16.28
C HIS A 283 -1.78 2.96 17.16
N ARG A 284 -2.60 4.00 16.95
CA ARG A 284 -3.96 4.11 17.43
C ARG A 284 -4.88 4.34 16.24
N LEU A 285 -5.89 3.49 16.10
CA LEU A 285 -6.73 3.41 14.91
C LEU A 285 -8.18 3.67 15.25
N TRP A 286 -8.86 4.43 14.39
CA TRP A 286 -10.28 4.71 14.49
C TRP A 286 -10.95 4.66 13.12
N ARG A 287 -12.23 4.32 13.11
CA ARG A 287 -13.09 4.60 11.95
C ARG A 287 -13.39 6.08 11.85
N VAL A 288 -13.47 6.60 10.64
CA VAL A 288 -13.94 7.97 10.40
C VAL A 288 -15.46 8.05 10.53
N ASP A 289 -16.16 7.08 9.96
CA ASP A 289 -17.58 6.82 10.03
C ASP A 289 -17.82 5.46 10.72
N GLY A 290 -18.58 5.47 11.82
CA GLY A 290 -18.83 4.28 12.64
C GLY A 290 -19.87 3.34 12.05
N ASP A 291 -20.59 3.77 11.01
CA ASP A 291 -21.68 3.00 10.40
C ASP A 291 -21.26 2.33 9.09
N GLN A 292 -20.03 2.60 8.64
CA GLN A 292 -19.40 1.97 7.47
C GLN A 292 -18.23 1.08 7.88
N ASP A 293 -17.91 0.13 7.01
CA ASP A 293 -16.71 -0.68 7.13
C ASP A 293 -15.45 0.12 6.78
N ILE A 294 -14.31 -0.43 7.17
CA ILE A 294 -12.98 0.00 6.72
C ILE A 294 -12.60 -0.73 5.43
N GLY A 295 -11.56 -0.27 4.73
CA GLY A 295 -10.97 -1.05 3.63
C GLY A 295 -10.23 -2.30 4.11
N ASP A 296 -9.40 -2.86 3.23
CA ASP A 296 -8.71 -4.12 3.50
C ASP A 296 -7.88 -4.06 4.79
N SER A 297 -7.90 -5.16 5.55
CA SER A 297 -7.10 -5.31 6.75
C SER A 297 -6.67 -6.75 6.97
N GLY A 298 -5.68 -6.93 7.83
CA GLY A 298 -5.21 -8.23 8.29
C GLY A 298 -6.07 -8.85 9.39
N VAL A 299 -7.21 -8.23 9.75
CA VAL A 299 -8.16 -8.71 10.76
C VAL A 299 -9.48 -9.04 10.08
N ASP A 300 -9.82 -10.32 10.03
CA ASP A 300 -11.08 -10.82 9.46
C ASP A 300 -12.12 -10.98 10.57
N ALA A 301 -12.76 -9.86 10.92
CA ALA A 301 -13.85 -9.83 11.90
C ALA A 301 -14.82 -8.67 11.58
N PRO A 302 -16.15 -8.89 11.73
CA PRO A 302 -17.13 -7.86 11.47
C PRO A 302 -17.04 -6.72 12.50
N LEU A 303 -17.37 -5.50 12.06
CA LEU A 303 -17.37 -4.32 12.91
C LEU A 303 -18.78 -3.99 13.44
N VAL A 304 -18.85 -3.55 14.68
CA VAL A 304 -20.09 -3.15 15.36
C VAL A 304 -20.52 -1.76 14.92
N THR A 305 -21.68 -1.61 14.31
CA THR A 305 -22.25 -0.31 13.90
C THR A 305 -22.22 0.74 15.04
N GLY A 306 -21.83 1.97 14.70
CA GLY A 306 -21.71 3.10 15.63
C GLY A 306 -20.35 3.25 16.35
N GLU A 307 -19.54 2.18 16.41
CA GLU A 307 -18.33 2.17 17.23
C GLU A 307 -17.06 2.61 16.47
N LYS A 308 -16.42 3.71 16.83
CA LYS A 308 -15.25 4.20 16.08
C LYS A 308 -13.92 3.61 16.52
N ASP A 309 -13.86 2.94 17.66
CA ASP A 309 -12.61 2.44 18.23
C ASP A 309 -12.16 1.15 17.55
N VAL A 310 -11.32 1.26 16.52
CA VAL A 310 -10.74 0.08 15.84
C VAL A 310 -9.74 -0.61 16.76
N GLY A 311 -8.83 0.14 17.37
CA GLY A 311 -7.93 -0.42 18.37
C GLY A 311 -6.55 0.23 18.41
N GLN A 312 -5.59 -0.55 18.91
CA GLN A 312 -4.20 -0.16 19.11
C GLN A 312 -3.25 -1.23 18.58
N GLU A 313 -2.06 -0.83 18.14
CA GLU A 313 -1.04 -1.79 17.72
C GLU A 313 0.35 -1.36 18.17
N VAL A 314 1.19 -2.35 18.51
CA VAL A 314 2.62 -2.16 18.74
C VAL A 314 3.40 -3.10 17.81
N ASP A 315 4.26 -2.51 16.99
CA ASP A 315 5.13 -3.22 16.05
C ASP A 315 6.59 -3.15 16.47
N LEU A 316 7.28 -4.28 16.31
CA LEU A 316 8.73 -4.39 16.46
C LEU A 316 9.33 -5.01 15.19
N VAL A 317 10.31 -4.30 14.62
CA VAL A 317 11.16 -4.83 13.54
C VAL A 317 12.61 -4.75 13.97
N LEU A 318 13.34 -5.85 13.82
CA LEU A 318 14.77 -5.96 14.08
C LEU A 318 15.44 -6.63 12.88
N THR A 319 16.45 -5.99 12.29
CA THR A 319 17.19 -6.57 11.17
C THR A 319 18.68 -6.57 11.45
N ARG A 320 19.32 -7.69 11.10
CA ARG A 320 20.77 -7.80 10.95
C ARG A 320 21.10 -8.02 9.49
N TYR A 321 21.96 -7.17 8.94
CA TYR A 321 22.50 -7.29 7.60
C TYR A 321 23.88 -7.95 7.63
N PHE A 322 24.18 -8.69 6.58
CA PHE A 322 25.48 -9.32 6.38
C PHE A 322 26.11 -8.75 5.10
N LYS A 323 27.44 -8.56 5.11
CA LYS A 323 28.18 -8.01 3.96
C LYS A 323 28.35 -9.02 2.80
N GLN A 324 27.86 -10.25 2.96
CA GLN A 324 27.85 -11.28 1.92
C GLN A 324 26.62 -11.11 1.02
N GLY A 325 26.78 -11.37 -0.28
CA GLY A 325 25.69 -11.24 -1.26
C GLY A 325 25.36 -9.80 -1.66
N LEU A 326 26.31 -8.86 -1.55
CA LEU A 326 26.17 -7.48 -2.03
C LEU A 326 25.97 -7.48 -3.55
N LEU A 327 24.78 -7.07 -3.97
CA LEU A 327 24.46 -6.90 -5.38
C LEU A 327 25.07 -5.59 -5.93
N PRO A 328 25.38 -5.52 -7.23
CA PRO A 328 25.65 -4.26 -7.90
C PRO A 328 24.48 -3.27 -7.65
N ALA A 329 24.78 -1.98 -7.47
CA ALA A 329 23.77 -0.97 -7.13
C ALA A 329 22.55 -0.98 -8.06
N SER A 330 22.76 -1.20 -9.36
CA SER A 330 21.70 -1.29 -10.37
C SER A 330 20.75 -2.48 -10.19
N VAL A 331 21.16 -3.55 -9.49
CA VAL A 331 20.32 -4.70 -9.13
C VAL A 331 19.76 -4.52 -7.72
N ALA A 332 20.56 -4.00 -6.79
CA ALA A 332 20.16 -3.72 -5.41
C ALA A 332 19.05 -2.67 -5.28
N GLU A 333 18.96 -1.70 -6.22
CA GLU A 333 17.86 -0.73 -6.27
C GLU A 333 16.52 -1.32 -6.74
N ARG A 334 16.55 -2.48 -7.40
CA ARG A 334 15.33 -3.18 -7.88
C ARG A 334 14.73 -4.13 -6.85
N LEU A 335 15.44 -4.36 -5.74
CA LEU A 335 15.08 -5.36 -4.76
C LEU A 335 14.84 -4.70 -3.40
N ASP A 336 13.89 -5.24 -2.64
CA ASP A 336 13.61 -4.74 -1.30
C ASP A 336 14.81 -4.91 -0.37
N GLU A 337 15.59 -5.98 -0.56
CA GLU A 337 16.72 -6.35 0.31
C GLU A 337 18.06 -6.31 -0.43
N ARG A 338 19.00 -5.48 0.00
CA ARG A 338 20.27 -5.23 -0.74
C ARG A 338 21.39 -6.23 -0.46
N SER A 339 21.29 -6.96 0.64
CA SER A 339 22.29 -7.92 1.09
C SER A 339 21.61 -9.11 1.76
N ALA A 340 22.39 -10.13 2.13
CA ALA A 340 21.88 -11.17 3.00
C ALA A 340 21.48 -10.56 4.36
N LEU A 341 20.41 -11.08 4.95
CA LEU A 341 19.87 -10.57 6.21
C LEU A 341 19.12 -11.63 7.02
N VAL A 342 18.97 -11.33 8.30
CA VAL A 342 18.00 -11.96 9.20
C VAL A 342 17.13 -10.85 9.78
N ARG A 343 15.82 -10.99 9.64
CA ARG A 343 14.86 -9.99 10.12
C ARG A 343 13.77 -10.65 10.96
N LEU A 344 13.46 -10.06 12.12
CA LEU A 344 12.23 -10.28 12.85
C LEU A 344 11.27 -9.13 12.55
N ARG A 345 10.03 -9.42 12.19
CA ARG A 345 8.92 -8.46 12.10
C ARG A 345 7.75 -8.99 12.89
N GLY A 346 7.21 -8.22 13.83
CA GLY A 346 6.02 -8.62 14.58
C GLY A 346 5.17 -7.44 14.95
N GLY A 347 3.85 -7.62 14.87
CA GLY A 347 2.85 -6.69 15.37
C GLY A 347 1.93 -7.37 16.38
N VAL A 348 1.55 -6.62 17.42
CA VAL A 348 0.57 -7.02 18.42
C VAL A 348 -0.57 -6.02 18.39
N PHE A 349 -1.72 -6.47 17.90
CA PHE A 349 -2.95 -5.71 17.78
C PHE A 349 -3.87 -5.97 18.97
N LEU A 350 -4.41 -4.89 19.54
CA LEU A 350 -5.38 -4.88 20.63
C LEU A 350 -6.70 -4.34 20.06
N PRO A 351 -7.67 -5.21 19.74
CA PRO A 351 -8.97 -4.81 19.22
C PRO A 351 -9.69 -3.83 20.17
N GLY A 352 -10.25 -2.77 19.60
CA GLY A 352 -11.08 -1.81 20.32
C GLY A 352 -12.57 -2.18 20.31
N ASP A 353 -13.41 -1.26 20.79
CA ASP A 353 -14.85 -1.47 20.92
C ASP A 353 -15.57 -1.74 19.58
N ALA A 354 -14.97 -1.34 18.45
CA ALA A 354 -15.51 -1.63 17.11
C ALA A 354 -15.59 -3.12 16.78
N TYR A 355 -14.87 -4.00 17.50
CA TYR A 355 -14.96 -5.44 17.34
C TYR A 355 -15.96 -6.11 18.30
N GLY A 356 -16.63 -5.34 19.16
CA GLY A 356 -17.66 -5.84 20.06
C GLY A 356 -17.15 -6.74 21.19
N ARG A 357 -18.09 -7.22 22.01
CA ARG A 357 -17.81 -8.07 23.17
C ARG A 357 -17.66 -9.52 22.75
N GLY A 358 -16.62 -10.19 23.26
CA GLY A 358 -16.36 -11.63 23.01
C GLY A 358 -15.34 -11.91 21.92
N THR A 359 -14.74 -10.88 21.32
CA THR A 359 -13.53 -11.00 20.50
C THR A 359 -12.29 -11.15 21.37
N ASP A 360 -11.24 -11.77 20.81
CA ASP A 360 -9.97 -11.93 21.50
C ASP A 360 -9.39 -10.56 21.87
N SER A 361 -8.89 -10.43 23.10
CA SER A 361 -8.32 -9.16 23.58
C SER A 361 -6.97 -8.80 22.93
N VAL A 362 -6.34 -9.76 22.24
CA VAL A 362 -5.02 -9.61 21.61
C VAL A 362 -4.95 -10.49 20.36
N MET A 363 -4.48 -9.92 19.26
CA MET A 363 -4.09 -10.63 18.04
C MET A 363 -2.62 -10.30 17.73
N HIS A 364 -1.87 -11.25 17.17
CA HIS A 364 -0.49 -10.97 16.76
C HIS A 364 -0.18 -11.61 15.41
N ARG A 365 0.78 -11.02 14.71
CA ARG A 365 1.37 -11.59 13.50
C ARG A 365 2.87 -11.35 13.53
N ALA A 366 3.66 -12.41 13.40
CA ALA A 366 5.12 -12.33 13.43
C ALA A 366 5.78 -13.18 12.33
N PHE A 367 6.91 -12.71 11.84
CA PHE A 367 7.72 -13.31 10.79
C PHE A 367 9.19 -13.27 11.19
N VAL A 368 9.91 -14.34 10.88
CA VAL A 368 11.37 -14.35 10.87
C VAL A 368 11.83 -14.67 9.46
N ASP A 369 12.43 -13.68 8.79
CA ASP A 369 12.88 -13.78 7.41
C ASP A 369 14.41 -14.03 7.40
N PHE A 370 14.83 -15.14 6.77
CA PHE A 370 16.23 -15.43 6.45
C PHE A 370 16.41 -15.29 4.95
N ILE A 371 17.09 -14.22 4.53
CA ILE A 371 17.29 -13.95 3.10
C ILE A 371 18.77 -14.07 2.80
N TRP A 372 19.10 -15.03 1.94
CA TRP A 372 20.46 -15.24 1.45
C TRP A 372 20.50 -15.06 -0.06
N ARG A 373 21.55 -14.39 -0.54
CA ARG A 373 21.77 -14.15 -1.98
C ARG A 373 23.05 -14.86 -2.39
N PHE A 374 22.96 -15.65 -3.46
CA PHE A 374 24.06 -16.44 -4.03
C PHE A 374 24.67 -15.78 -5.25
#